data_AF-A0A5J5AI76-F1
#
_entry.id   AF-A0A5J5AI76-F1
#
_cell.length_a   1.000
_cell.length_b   1.000
_cell.length_c   1.000
_cell.angle_alpha   90.00
_cell.angle_beta   90.00
_cell.angle_gamma   90.00
#
_symmetry.space_group_name_H-M   'P 1'
#
loop_
_entity.id
_entity.type
_entity.pdbx_description
1 polymer ?
#
loop_
_entity_poly.entity_id
_entity_poly.type
_entity_poly.pdbx_seq_one_letter_code
_entity_poly.pdbx_strand_id
1 'polypeptide(L)'
;MQGVLHWVAEPSPRVDPLKVEVRLFDKLFLSENPAELDEWLCDLNPQSKIVVLGAYSVPLVKKAAVGDTFQFERLGMFQIENVHGAWCMCMLPCHMHGSTTERVMVVAVNDDY
;
A
#
# COMPACT_ATOMS: atom_id res chain seq x y z
N MET A 1 -10.82 -15.87 21.06
CA MET A 1 -10.94 -15.46 19.65
C MET A 1 -9.85 -16.18 18.86
N GLN A 2 -10.19 -17.00 17.86
CA GLN A 2 -9.20 -17.60 16.95
C GLN A 2 -8.80 -16.54 15.92
N GLY A 3 -7.56 -16.04 16.02
CA GLY A 3 -7.01 -15.14 15.01
C GLY A 3 -6.67 -15.89 13.74
N VAL A 4 -7.22 -15.46 12.61
CA VAL A 4 -6.82 -15.97 11.28
C VAL A 4 -5.62 -15.14 10.83
N LEU A 5 -4.46 -15.78 10.75
CA LEU A 5 -3.27 -15.22 10.10
C LEU A 5 -3.39 -15.43 8.59
N HIS A 6 -3.07 -14.39 7.82
CA HIS A 6 -3.13 -14.39 6.36
C HIS A 6 -1.72 -14.62 5.81
N TRP A 7 -1.58 -15.61 4.91
CA TRP A 7 -0.32 -16.03 4.32
C TRP A 7 -0.43 -16.03 2.78
N VAL A 8 0.58 -15.46 2.10
CA VAL A 8 0.78 -15.70 0.67
C VAL A 8 1.52 -17.02 0.55
N ALA A 9 1.16 -17.83 -0.45
CA ALA A 9 1.80 -19.13 -0.65
C ALA A 9 3.33 -18.95 -0.79
N GLU A 10 4.08 -19.84 -0.13
CA GLU A 10 5.53 -19.89 -0.29
C GLU A 10 5.89 -20.00 -1.78
N PRO A 11 7.00 -19.38 -2.22
CA PRO A 11 7.55 -19.62 -3.55
C PRO A 11 7.66 -21.12 -3.79
N SER A 12 7.00 -21.62 -4.81
CA SER A 12 7.12 -23.02 -5.24
C SER A 12 7.98 -23.07 -6.50
N PRO A 13 8.58 -24.22 -6.86
CA PRO A 13 9.44 -24.33 -8.05
C PRO A 13 8.79 -23.90 -9.39
N ARG A 14 7.48 -23.63 -9.41
CA ARG A 14 6.71 -23.22 -10.59
C ARG A 14 5.98 -21.89 -10.44
N VAL A 15 5.90 -21.34 -9.22
CA VAL A 15 5.11 -20.11 -8.95
C VAL A 15 5.86 -19.28 -7.92
N ASP A 16 6.42 -18.17 -8.40
CA ASP A 16 6.86 -17.09 -7.53
C ASP A 16 5.68 -16.16 -7.22
N PRO A 17 5.52 -15.73 -5.95
CA PRO A 17 4.57 -14.69 -5.60
C PRO A 17 4.88 -13.40 -6.36
N LEU A 18 3.83 -12.66 -6.76
CA LEU A 18 4.02 -11.39 -7.47
C LEU A 18 4.68 -10.40 -6.51
N LYS A 19 5.78 -9.77 -6.93
CA LYS A 19 6.36 -8.63 -6.21
C LYS A 19 5.77 -7.32 -6.73
N VAL A 20 5.36 -6.45 -5.82
CA VAL A 20 4.82 -5.11 -6.12
C VAL A 20 5.50 -4.05 -5.25
N GLU A 21 5.52 -2.81 -5.75
CA GLU A 21 5.82 -1.64 -4.90
C GLU A 21 4.53 -1.19 -4.20
N VAL A 22 4.61 -0.99 -2.90
CA VAL A 22 3.50 -0.46 -2.10
C VAL A 22 3.92 0.89 -1.52
N ARG A 23 3.06 1.90 -1.66
CA ARG A 23 3.25 3.21 -1.08
C ARG A 23 2.22 3.46 -0.01
N LEU A 24 2.73 3.66 1.20
CA LEU A 24 1.94 4.03 2.37
C LEU A 24 2.08 5.54 2.55
N PHE A 25 0.96 6.22 2.70
CA PHE A 25 0.92 7.67 2.91
C PHE A 25 0.35 7.96 4.30
N ASP A 26 0.93 8.96 4.95
CA ASP A 26 0.44 9.54 6.19
C ASP A 26 0.34 11.07 6.02
N LYS A 27 -0.03 11.77 7.08
CA LYS A 27 -0.07 13.24 7.14
C LYS A 27 1.26 13.81 6.66
N LEU A 28 1.18 14.76 5.73
CA LEU A 28 2.34 15.49 5.20
C LEU A 28 3.01 16.36 6.26
N PHE A 29 2.23 16.88 7.19
CA PHE A 29 2.65 17.78 8.24
C PHE A 29 2.51 17.08 9.59
N LEU A 30 3.43 17.36 10.50
CA LEU A 30 3.38 16.87 11.88
C LEU A 30 2.32 17.63 12.68
N SER A 31 2.18 18.93 12.42
CA SER A 31 1.22 19.80 13.07
C SER A 31 -0.18 19.69 12.43
N GLU A 32 -1.22 19.89 13.24
CA GLU A 32 -2.60 19.90 12.75
C GLU A 32 -2.93 21.15 11.91
N ASN A 33 -2.28 22.28 12.21
CA ASN A 33 -2.45 23.54 11.50
C ASN A 33 -1.09 24.14 11.07
N PRO A 34 -0.44 23.58 10.05
CA PRO A 34 0.88 24.04 9.59
C PRO A 34 0.85 25.47 9.01
N ALA A 35 -0.34 26.01 8.67
CA ALA A 35 -0.49 27.36 8.11
C ALA A 35 -0.21 28.48 9.13
N GLU A 36 -0.21 28.17 10.43
CA GLU A 36 0.12 29.11 11.50
C GLU A 36 1.62 29.11 11.86
N LEU A 37 2.42 28.25 11.23
CA LEU A 37 3.86 28.17 11.47
C LEU A 37 4.62 29.14 10.55
N ASP A 38 5.52 29.93 11.13
CA ASP A 38 6.45 30.76 10.36
C ASP A 38 7.40 29.91 9.50
N GLU A 39 7.86 28.76 10.03
CA GLU A 39 8.76 27.82 9.36
C GLU A 39 8.07 26.48 9.03
N TRP A 40 6.97 26.52 8.29
CA TRP A 40 6.18 25.33 7.93
C TRP A 40 6.97 24.21 7.22
N LEU A 41 8.07 24.52 6.52
CA LEU A 41 8.93 23.52 5.88
C LEU A 41 9.60 22.58 6.89
N CYS A 42 9.88 23.07 8.09
CA CYS A 42 10.47 22.28 9.18
C CYS A 42 9.43 21.32 9.81
N ASP A 43 8.15 21.50 9.51
CA ASP A 43 7.04 20.66 10.01
C ASP A 43 6.69 19.49 9.07
N LEU A 44 7.39 19.38 7.94
CA LEU A 44 7.21 18.25 7.02
C LEU A 44 7.53 16.93 7.73
N ASN A 45 6.58 16.00 7.68
CA ASN A 45 6.72 14.67 8.22
C ASN A 45 7.60 13.81 7.29
N PRO A 46 8.81 13.40 7.69
CA PRO A 46 9.68 12.56 6.85
C PRO A 46 9.10 11.16 6.61
N GLN A 47 8.13 10.74 7.43
CA GLN A 47 7.42 9.48 7.32
C GLN A 47 6.07 9.62 6.59
N SER A 48 5.76 10.79 6.02
CA SER A 48 4.51 11.02 5.28
C SER A 48 4.35 10.11 4.06
N LYS A 49 5.46 9.51 3.61
CA LYS A 49 5.49 8.53 2.53
C LYS A 49 6.52 7.44 2.84
N ILE A 50 6.05 6.21 2.91
CA ILE A 50 6.90 5.01 3.02
C ILE A 50 6.74 4.19 1.75
N VAL A 51 7.85 3.84 1.12
CA VAL A 51 7.89 2.97 -0.06
C VAL A 51 8.37 1.60 0.37
N VAL A 52 7.50 0.60 0.26
CA VAL A 52 7.83 -0.81 0.50
C VAL A 52 8.09 -1.45 -0.87
N LEU A 53 9.35 -1.79 -1.12
CA LEU A 53 9.75 -2.48 -2.34
C LEU A 53 9.59 -3.99 -2.15
N GLY A 54 9.22 -4.69 -3.23
CA GLY A 54 9.23 -6.16 -3.23
C GLY A 54 8.15 -6.83 -2.37
N ALA A 55 7.09 -6.11 -1.99
CA ALA A 55 5.98 -6.70 -1.25
C ALA A 55 5.31 -7.81 -2.07
N TYR A 56 4.91 -8.90 -1.41
CA TYR A 56 4.28 -10.04 -2.07
C TYR A 56 2.78 -9.82 -2.23
N SER A 57 2.27 -10.11 -3.42
CA SER A 57 0.89 -9.95 -3.82
C SER A 57 0.37 -11.21 -4.50
N VAL A 58 -0.95 -11.40 -4.48
CA VAL A 58 -1.62 -12.48 -5.20
C VAL A 58 -1.60 -12.21 -6.72
N PRO A 59 -1.64 -13.27 -7.55
CA PRO A 59 -1.59 -13.12 -9.01
C PRO A 59 -2.71 -12.28 -9.63
N LEU A 60 -3.84 -12.08 -8.94
CA LEU A 60 -4.97 -11.26 -9.41
C LEU A 60 -4.53 -9.84 -9.77
N VAL A 61 -3.61 -9.27 -8.99
CA VAL A 61 -3.07 -7.92 -9.20
C VAL A 61 -2.36 -7.78 -10.55
N LYS A 62 -1.82 -8.87 -11.13
CA LYS A 62 -1.20 -8.82 -12.48
C LYS A 62 -2.19 -8.43 -13.58
N LYS A 63 -3.48 -8.64 -13.37
CA LYS A 63 -4.54 -8.37 -14.36
C LYS A 63 -5.30 -7.08 -14.07
N ALA A 64 -4.97 -6.39 -12.97
CA ALA A 64 -5.62 -5.16 -12.60
C ALA A 64 -5.27 -4.04 -13.58
N ALA A 65 -6.20 -3.12 -13.81
CA ALA A 65 -5.97 -1.89 -14.53
C ALA A 65 -5.61 -0.75 -13.57
N VAL A 66 -5.01 0.32 -14.10
CA VAL A 66 -4.82 1.56 -13.34
C VAL A 66 -6.18 2.08 -12.89
N GLY A 67 -6.30 2.42 -11.60
CA GLY A 67 -7.55 2.83 -10.97
C GLY A 67 -8.32 1.71 -10.27
N ASP A 68 -7.98 0.44 -10.50
CA ASP A 68 -8.60 -0.66 -9.76
C ASP A 68 -8.28 -0.56 -8.26
N THR A 69 -9.28 -0.83 -7.42
CA THR A 69 -9.14 -0.74 -5.96
C THR A 69 -9.25 -2.09 -5.28
N PHE A 70 -8.45 -2.26 -4.25
CA PHE A 70 -8.33 -3.49 -3.49
C PHE A 70 -8.37 -3.20 -1.99
N GLN A 71 -9.07 -4.04 -1.23
CA GLN A 71 -9.01 -4.01 0.23
C GLN A 71 -7.93 -4.97 0.72
N PHE A 72 -6.91 -4.43 1.38
CA PHE A 72 -5.96 -5.24 2.14
C PHE A 72 -6.50 -5.44 3.55
N GLU A 73 -6.65 -6.70 3.92
CA GLU A 73 -7.19 -7.05 5.22
C GLU A 73 -6.32 -6.47 6.34
N ARG A 74 -6.95 -5.67 7.21
CA ARG A 74 -6.34 -4.97 8.35
C ARG A 74 -5.34 -3.85 8.02
N LEU A 75 -5.05 -3.58 6.74
CA LEU A 75 -4.16 -2.50 6.32
C LEU A 75 -4.92 -1.32 5.69
N GLY A 76 -6.02 -1.57 4.97
CA GLY A 76 -6.85 -0.51 4.38
C GLY A 76 -7.14 -0.73 2.90
N MET A 77 -7.54 0.34 2.23
CA MET A 77 -7.86 0.34 0.79
C MET A 77 -6.65 0.79 -0.01
N PHE A 78 -6.41 0.15 -1.15
CA PHE A 78 -5.29 0.43 -2.04
C PHE A 78 -5.80 0.57 -3.47
N GLN A 79 -5.18 1.46 -4.25
CA GLN A 79 -5.46 1.64 -5.67
C GLN A 79 -4.22 1.35 -6.49
N ILE A 80 -4.43 0.77 -7.67
CA ILE A 80 -3.38 0.58 -8.67
C ILE A 80 -3.07 1.91 -9.34
N GLU A 81 -1.81 2.29 -9.30
CA GLU A 81 -1.27 3.44 -10.00
C GLU A 81 -0.11 3.03 -10.92
N ASN A 82 0.05 3.77 -12.00
CA ASN A 82 1.24 3.68 -12.84
C ASN A 82 2.18 4.81 -12.44
N VAL A 83 3.36 4.45 -11.95
CA VAL A 83 4.39 5.44 -11.63
C VAL A 83 5.66 5.07 -12.38
N HIS A 84 6.07 5.94 -13.32
CA HIS A 84 7.26 5.75 -14.15
C HIS A 84 7.31 4.40 -14.89
N GLY A 85 6.17 3.83 -15.27
CA GLY A 85 6.10 2.54 -15.96
C GLY A 85 6.13 1.31 -15.04
N ALA A 86 6.16 1.49 -13.73
CA ALA A 86 6.04 0.42 -12.74
C ALA A 86 4.64 0.35 -12.13
N TRP A 87 4.17 -0.88 -11.86
CA TRP A 87 2.92 -1.14 -11.16
C TRP A 87 3.11 -0.85 -9.67
N CYS A 88 2.37 0.13 -9.16
CA CYS A 88 2.44 0.60 -7.79
C CYS A 88 1.05 0.51 -7.13
N MET A 89 1.01 0.14 -5.85
CA MET A 89 -0.22 0.16 -5.05
C MET A 89 -0.13 1.27 -4.01
N CYS A 90 -1.03 2.24 -4.08
CA CYS A 90 -1.07 3.39 -3.18
C CYS A 90 -2.24 3.25 -2.21
N MET A 91 -2.00 3.46 -0.92
CA MET A 91 -3.07 3.47 0.07
C MET A 91 -4.02 4.65 -0.19
N LEU A 92 -5.32 4.36 -0.26
CA LEU A 92 -6.37 5.36 -0.41
C LEU A 92 -6.81 5.88 0.97
N PRO A 93 -7.12 7.18 1.08
CA PRO A 93 -7.85 7.71 2.23
C PRO A 93 -9.19 6.99 2.39
N CYS A 94 -9.59 6.75 3.65
CA CYS A 94 -10.79 5.98 4.02
C CYS A 94 -12.11 6.49 3.38
N HIS A 95 -12.15 7.72 2.87
CA HIS A 95 -13.35 8.36 2.31
C HIS A 95 -13.65 8.05 0.83
N MET A 96 -12.79 7.30 0.13
CA MET A 96 -13.01 6.95 -1.28
C MET A 96 -13.93 5.71 -1.41
N HIS A 97 -15.23 5.88 -1.22
CA HIS A 97 -16.23 4.82 -1.43
C HIS A 97 -16.86 4.96 -2.83
N GLY A 98 -16.41 4.17 -3.81
CA GLY A 98 -16.95 4.28 -5.16
C GLY A 98 -16.68 3.15 -6.17
N SER A 99 -16.04 2.04 -5.80
CA SER A 99 -15.86 0.93 -6.76
C SER A 99 -15.95 -0.45 -6.11
N THR A 100 -16.31 -1.46 -6.92
CA THR A 100 -16.36 -2.87 -6.53
C THR A 100 -15.01 -3.28 -5.94
N THR A 101 -15.00 -3.45 -4.62
CA THR A 101 -13.77 -3.72 -3.86
C THR A 101 -13.49 -5.21 -3.85
N GLU A 102 -12.40 -5.64 -4.49
CA GLU A 102 -11.89 -6.99 -4.32
C GLU A 102 -10.94 -7.06 -3.12
N ARG A 103 -11.09 -8.08 -2.27
CA ARG A 103 -10.14 -8.29 -1.16
C ARG A 103 -8.88 -8.94 -1.70
N VAL A 104 -7.75 -8.28 -1.49
CA VAL A 104 -6.43 -8.78 -1.92
C VAL A 104 -5.51 -8.86 -0.73
N MET A 105 -4.73 -9.93 -0.70
CA MET A 105 -3.70 -10.14 0.31
C MET A 105 -2.37 -9.61 -0.20
N VAL A 106 -1.75 -8.72 0.57
CA VAL A 106 -0.36 -8.31 0.37
C VAL A 106 0.41 -8.50 1.66
N VAL A 107 1.56 -9.17 1.55
CA VAL A 107 2.53 -9.31 2.63
C VAL A 107 3.67 -8.35 2.33
N ALA A 108 3.74 -7.27 3.10
CA ALA A 108 4.95 -6.45 3.13
C ALA A 108 6.05 -7.30 3.79
N VAL A 109 7.13 -7.57 3.03
CA VAL A 109 8.34 -8.15 3.60
C VAL A 109 9.12 -6.96 4.17
N ASN A 110 9.24 -6.88 5.49
CA ASN A 110 10.33 -6.10 6.06
C ASN A 110 11.57 -6.98 5.93
N ASP A 111 12.55 -6.56 5.13
CA ASP A 111 13.85 -7.23 4.98
C ASP A 111 14.73 -7.13 6.26
N ASP A 112 14.12 -7.02 7.45
CA ASP A 112 14.80 -7.01 8.74
C ASP A 112 14.67 -8.40 9.41
N TYR A 113 15.32 -9.42 8.84
CA TYR A 113 15.74 -10.65 9.53
C TYR A 113 16.97 -11.28 8.86
#